data_AF-A0A0Q8AB44-F1
#
_entry.id   AF-A0A0Q8AB44-F1
#
_cell.length_a   1.000
_cell.length_b   1.000
_cell.length_c   1.000
_cell.angle_alpha   90.00
_cell.angle_beta   90.00
_cell.angle_gamma   90.00
#
_symmetry.space_group_name_H-M   'P 1'
#
loop_
_entity.id
_entity.type
_entity.pdbx_description
1 polymer ?
#
loop_
_entity_poly.entity_id
_entity_poly.type
_entity_poly.pdbx_seq_one_letter_code
_entity_poly.pdbx_strand_id
1 'polypeptide(L)' 'MTSTPHNPPHDGSDLAALRKEIDDLQAIPHEEIVNPTPAGLKDREPTPHSTDAIGSEKWDVPADQESLEQ' A
#
# COMPACT_ATOMS: atom_id res chain seq x y z
N MET A 1 40.60 13.16 -36.06
CA MET A 1 40.41 11.71 -35.82
C MET A 1 39.50 11.59 -34.60
N THR A 2 38.22 11.26 -34.79
CA THR A 2 37.29 11.06 -33.67
C THR A 2 37.37 9.58 -33.28
N SER A 3 37.88 9.29 -32.07
CA SER A 3 37.97 7.92 -31.58
C SER A 3 36.57 7.48 -31.15
N THR A 4 35.96 6.56 -31.90
CA THR A 4 34.71 5.91 -31.51
C THR A 4 34.91 5.23 -30.15
N PRO A 5 34.05 5.44 -29.15
CA PRO A 5 34.18 4.73 -27.88
C PRO A 5 34.06 3.23 -28.15
N HIS A 6 35.03 2.46 -27.66
CA HIS A 6 35.02 1.01 -27.75
C HIS A 6 33.86 0.48 -26.90
N ASN A 7 32.73 0.22 -27.55
CA ASN A 7 31.59 -0.40 -26.90
C ASN A 7 31.99 -1.85 -26.59
N PRO A 8 31.91 -2.32 -25.34
CA PRO A 8 32.20 -3.71 -25.03
C PRO A 8 31.34 -4.65 -25.87
N PRO A 9 31.79 -5.89 -26.15
CA PRO A 9 30.99 -6.87 -26.86
C PRO A 9 29.75 -7.19 -26.03
N HIS A 10 28.59 -6.69 -26.46
CA HIS A 10 27.29 -7.02 -25.88
C HIS A 10 26.80 -8.31 -26.52
N ASP A 11 26.64 -9.36 -25.71
CA ASP A 11 26.12 -10.67 -26.13
C ASP A 11 24.57 -10.72 -26.15
N GLY A 12 23.92 -9.58 -25.91
CA GLY A 12 22.46 -9.43 -25.88
C GLY A 12 21.81 -9.94 -24.59
N SER A 13 22.59 -10.44 -23.64
CA SER A 13 22.09 -10.86 -22.32
C SER A 13 21.57 -9.68 -21.50
N ASP A 14 22.19 -8.51 -21.67
CA ASP A 14 21.79 -7.23 -21.11
C ASP A 14 20.40 -6.82 -21.61
N LEU A 15 20.13 -6.98 -22.91
CA LEU A 15 18.83 -6.68 -23.50
C LEU A 15 17.73 -7.64 -23.01
N ALA A 16 18.07 -8.92 -22.79
CA ALA A 16 17.15 -9.88 -22.22
C ALA A 16 16.77 -9.54 -20.77
N ALA A 17 17.75 -9.11 -19.96
CA ALA A 17 17.52 -8.64 -18.60
C ALA A 17 16.63 -7.39 -18.58
N LEU A 18 16.93 -6.40 -19.42
CA LEU A 18 16.13 -5.18 -19.55
C LEU A 18 14.70 -5.46 -20.03
N ARG A 19 14.52 -6.42 -20.95
CA ARG A 19 13.19 -6.83 -21.41
C ARG A 19 12.36 -7.40 -20.27
N LYS A 20 12.96 -8.29 -19.48
CA LYS A 20 12.31 -8.87 -18.30
C LYS A 20 11.89 -7.79 -17.30
N GLU A 21 12.78 -6.84 -17.02
CA GLU A 21 12.46 -5.73 -16.11
C GLU A 21 11.30 -4.86 -16.64
N ILE A 22 11.27 -4.57 -17.94
CA ILE A 22 10.17 -3.83 -18.56
C ILE A 22 8.85 -4.60 -18.45
N ASP A 23 8.86 -5.90 -18.74
CA ASP A 23 7.66 -6.74 -18.66
C ASP A 23 7.15 -6.83 -17.20
N ASP A 24 8.06 -6.95 -16.23
CA ASP A 24 7.75 -6.93 -14.80
C ASP A 24 7.09 -5.59 -14.38
N LEU A 25 7.58 -4.45 -14.90
CA LEU A 25 7.00 -3.13 -14.64
C LEU A 25 5.64 -2.92 -15.35
N GLN A 26 5.47 -3.45 -16.56
CA GLN A 26 4.19 -3.39 -17.29
C GLN A 26 3.09 -4.25 -16.67
N ALA A 27 3.47 -5.29 -15.93
CA ALA A 27 2.53 -6.13 -15.20
C ALA A 27 1.86 -5.39 -14.02
N ILE A 28 2.41 -4.25 -13.58
CA ILE A 28 1.85 -3.46 -12.48
C ILE A 28 0.53 -2.79 -12.95
N PRO A 29 -0.60 -3.05 -12.27
CA PRO A 29 -1.88 -2.48 -12.67
C PRO A 29 -1.89 -0.95 -12.44
N HIS A 30 -2.57 -0.23 -13.34
CA HIS A 30 -2.64 1.24 -13.28
C HIS A 30 -3.21 1.75 -11.94
N GLU A 31 -4.16 1.02 -11.35
CA GLU A 31 -4.74 1.37 -10.05
C GLU A 31 -3.71 1.33 -8.92
N GLU A 32 -2.75 0.39 -8.94
CA GLU A 32 -1.68 0.31 -7.94
C GLU A 32 -0.62 1.40 -8.13
N ILE A 33 -0.50 1.94 -9.35
CA ILE A 33 0.37 3.09 -9.64
C ILE A 33 -0.25 4.39 -9.10
N VAL A 34 -1.56 4.59 -9.28
CA VAL A 34 -2.27 5.81 -8.89
C VAL A 34 -2.68 5.80 -7.41
N ASN A 35 -3.04 4.62 -6.89
CA ASN A 35 -3.46 4.41 -5.52
C ASN A 35 -2.71 3.22 -4.91
N PRO A 36 -1.40 3.37 -4.65
CA PRO A 36 -0.62 2.30 -4.04
C PRO A 36 -1.17 2.03 -2.65
N THR A 37 -1.55 0.77 -2.39
CA THR A 37 -1.88 0.36 -1.01
C THR A 37 -0.60 0.47 -0.19
N PRO A 38 -0.56 1.32 0.86
CA PRO A 38 0.64 1.47 1.66
C PRO A 38 1.01 0.12 2.29
N ALA A 39 2.24 -0.33 2.11
CA ALA A 39 2.68 -1.67 2.57
C ALA A 39 2.45 -1.88 4.07
N GLY A 40 2.52 -0.81 4.88
CA GLY A 40 2.25 -0.85 6.32
C GLY A 40 0.77 -0.87 6.72
N LEU A 41 -0.17 -0.81 5.76
CA LEU A 41 -1.62 -0.86 6.01
C LEU A 41 -2.26 -2.17 5.57
N LYS A 42 -1.60 -2.99 4.73
CA LYS A 42 -2.14 -4.29 4.26
C LYS A 42 -2.50 -5.23 5.41
N ASP A 43 -1.68 -5.25 6.47
CA ASP A 43 -1.88 -6.14 7.64
C ASP A 43 -2.40 -5.39 8.88
N ARG A 44 -2.68 -4.09 8.74
CA ARG A 44 -3.08 -3.21 9.86
C ARG A 44 -4.56 -2.87 9.85
N GLU A 45 -5.37 -3.59 9.08
CA GLU A 45 -6.82 -3.43 9.17
C GLU A 45 -7.29 -3.90 10.56
N PRO A 46 -7.89 -3.02 11.38
CA PRO A 46 -8.37 -3.40 12.69
C PRO A 46 -9.57 -4.35 12.55
N THR A 47 -9.64 -5.37 13.41
CA THR A 47 -10.84 -6.20 13.50
C THR A 47 -12.04 -5.31 13.83
N PRO A 48 -13.15 -5.39 13.07
CA PRO A 48 -14.33 -4.60 13.37
C PRO A 48 -14.89 -5.00 14.74
N HIS A 49 -15.10 -4.02 15.60
CA HIS A 49 -15.78 -4.19 16.89
C HIS A 49 -17.26 -3.84 16.75
N SER A 50 -18.13 -4.60 17.44
CA SER A 50 -19.54 -4.23 17.55
C SER A 50 -19.63 -2.91 18.30
N THR A 51 -20.15 -1.87 17.65
CA THR A 51 -20.51 -0.63 18.34
C THR A 51 -21.84 -0.81 19.04
N ASP A 52 -22.08 -0.04 20.09
CA ASP A 52 -23.41 0.07 20.68
C ASP A 52 -24.39 0.63 19.64
N ALA A 53 -25.67 0.27 19.81
CA ALA A 53 -26.71 0.77 18.94
C ALA A 53 -26.83 2.30 19.07
N ILE A 54 -27.02 2.99 17.94
CA ILE A 54 -27.29 4.44 17.95
C ILE A 54 -28.52 4.71 18.83
N GLY A 55 -28.34 5.41 19.95
CA GLY A 55 -29.38 5.70 20.94
C GLY A 55 -29.42 4.79 22.17
N SER A 56 -28.41 3.93 22.39
CA SER A 56 -28.23 3.17 23.65
C SER A 56 -27.87 4.05 24.84
N GLU A 57 -27.26 5.21 24.58
CA GLU A 57 -26.81 6.19 25.57
C GLU A 57 -27.97 6.65 26.47
N LYS A 58 -27.80 6.52 27.79
CA LYS A 58 -28.80 6.92 28.79
C LYS A 58 -28.61 8.38 29.17
N TRP A 59 -28.97 9.28 28.26
CA TRP A 59 -28.93 10.74 28.47
C TRP A 59 -29.77 11.24 29.66
N ASP A 60 -30.70 10.42 30.17
CA ASP A 60 -31.55 10.75 31.31
C ASP A 60 -30.83 10.60 32.67
N VAL A 61 -29.64 10.00 32.71
CA VAL A 61 -28.85 9.85 33.93
C VAL A 61 -28.03 11.14 34.15
N PRO A 62 -28.11 11.78 35.33
CA PRO A 62 -27.25 12.93 35.62
C PRO A 62 -25.78 12.52 35.60
N ALA A 63 -24.93 13.35 34.98
CA ALA A 63 -23.49 13.08 34.80
C ALA A 63 -22.75 12.71 36.10
N ASP A 64 -23.25 13.16 37.25
CA ASP A 64 -22.71 12.85 38.57
C ASP A 64 -22.90 11.37 39.01
N GLN A 65 -23.65 10.58 38.24
CA GLN A 65 -23.94 9.15 38.49
C GLN A 65 -23.34 8.21 37.44
N GLU A 66 -22.57 8.73 36.48
CA GLU A 66 -21.90 7.91 35.46
C GLU A 66 -20.70 7.18 36.09
N SER A 67 -20.81 5.86 36.26
CA SER A 67 -19.70 5.02 36.71
C SER A 67 -18.82 4.67 35.51
N LEU A 68 -17.57 5.14 35.51
CA LEU A 68 -16.53 4.64 34.61
C LEU A 68 -16.21 3.18 35.00
N GLU A 69 -16.93 2.23 34.41
CA GLU A 69 -16.49 0.84 34.45
C GLU A 69 -15.16 0.72 33.67
N GLN A 70 -14.13 0.25 34.38
CA GLN A 70 -12.75 0.05 33.91
C GLN A 70 -12.62 -1.23 33.08
#